data_AF-A0A7H8V251-F1
#
_entry.id   AF-A0A7H8V251-F1
#
_cell.length_a   1.000
_cell.length_b   1.000
_cell.length_c   1.000
_cell.angle_alpha   90.00
_cell.angle_beta   90.00
_cell.angle_gamma   90.00
#
_symmetry.space_group_name_H-M   'P 1'
#
loop_
_entity.id
_entity.type
_entity.pdbx_description
1 polymer ?
#
loop_
_entity_poly.entity_id
_entity_poly.type
_entity_poly.pdbx_seq_one_letter_code
_entity_poly.pdbx_strand_id
1 'polypeptide(L)'
;MDNGMGTNLKGTGLAAEYYPFSRDIVWRKLDKERIGNHQNIAKKIGRLTWMSSPFLIVPIMAFIAGYSDNYIVPQKEFGLFSFLLPMILGILLFISFECWMVSIRNTYPLIEAPNSSDQKEYFEVIHDITLKHNDVWKQIKTPYLANILVFLFIVFAVIPFVYWFYFMPSTIIEFMVKLVVLAILLSLVPNIIWNGIVKTIINNKIIDELNAKLENENREL
;
A
#
# COMPACT_ATOMS: atom_id res chain seq x y z
N MET A 1 6.72 -1.72 7.30
CA MET A 1 8.01 -2.38 7.03
C MET A 1 9.04 -1.30 6.96
N ASP A 2 10.01 -1.34 7.86
CA ASP A 2 11.17 -0.46 7.84
C ASP A 2 11.87 -0.62 6.49
N ASN A 3 11.90 0.44 5.70
CA ASN A 3 12.66 0.52 4.46
C ASN A 3 14.02 1.20 4.69
N GLY A 4 14.39 1.51 5.93
CA GLY A 4 15.63 2.19 6.31
C GLY A 4 15.69 3.65 5.85
N MET A 5 14.54 4.25 5.50
CA MET A 5 14.47 5.56 4.82
C MET A 5 13.81 6.68 5.63
N GLY A 6 13.21 6.38 6.78
CA GLY A 6 12.59 7.38 7.62
C GLY A 6 13.63 8.16 8.40
N THR A 7 13.40 9.46 8.58
CA THR A 7 14.36 10.32 9.32
C THR A 7 14.51 9.97 10.80
N ASN A 8 13.60 9.12 11.31
CA ASN A 8 13.60 8.57 12.66
C ASN A 8 14.00 7.08 12.73
N LEU A 9 14.45 6.49 11.62
CA LEU A 9 14.97 5.12 11.60
C LEU A 9 16.46 5.15 11.93
N LYS A 10 16.91 4.35 12.91
CA LYS A 10 18.30 4.36 13.42
C LYS A 10 19.39 4.00 12.38
N GLY A 11 19.02 3.73 11.13
CA GLY A 11 19.98 3.42 10.06
C GLY A 11 20.71 2.09 10.26
N THR A 12 20.19 1.20 11.11
CA THR A 12 20.75 -0.13 11.40
C THR A 12 20.70 -1.06 10.20
N GLY A 13 19.89 -0.73 9.19
CA GLY A 13 19.69 -1.55 8.00
C GLY A 13 18.97 -2.86 8.29
N LEU A 14 18.28 -2.97 9.43
CA LEU A 14 17.49 -4.15 9.78
C LEU A 14 16.08 -4.00 9.21
N ALA A 15 15.52 -5.09 8.71
CA ALA A 15 14.12 -5.19 8.33
C ALA A 15 13.53 -6.47 8.92
N ALA A 16 12.44 -6.33 9.67
CA ALA A 16 11.66 -7.46 10.15
C ALA A 16 10.42 -7.67 9.26
N GLU A 17 10.17 -8.93 8.90
CA GLU A 17 8.95 -9.36 8.23
C GLU A 17 8.19 -10.31 9.13
N TYR A 18 6.94 -9.97 9.45
CA TYR A 18 6.04 -10.89 10.13
C TYR A 18 5.22 -11.66 9.11
N TYR A 19 5.23 -12.99 9.21
CA TYR A 19 4.40 -13.89 8.41
C TYR A 19 3.14 -14.26 9.21
N PRO A 20 1.94 -13.73 8.88
CA PRO A 20 0.76 -13.93 9.71
C PRO A 20 0.30 -15.38 9.85
N PHE A 21 0.60 -16.22 8.86
CA PHE A 21 0.22 -17.62 8.85
C PHE A 21 1.15 -18.50 9.69
N SER A 22 2.46 -18.25 9.65
CA SER A 22 3.44 -19.02 10.45
C SER A 22 3.74 -18.38 11.81
N ARG A 23 3.33 -17.12 12.01
CA ARG A 23 3.65 -16.26 13.17
C ARG A 23 5.16 -16.02 13.36
N ASP A 24 5.96 -16.29 12.34
CA ASP A 24 7.40 -16.11 12.41
C ASP A 24 7.78 -14.67 12.05
N ILE A 25 8.79 -14.16 12.76
CA ILE A 25 9.47 -12.91 12.44
C ILE A 25 10.79 -13.27 11.74
N VAL A 26 10.88 -12.89 10.48
CA VAL A 26 12.08 -13.07 9.67
C VAL A 26 12.86 -11.77 9.62
N TRP A 27 14.13 -11.84 9.98
CA TRP A 27 15.03 -10.69 9.97
C TRP A 27 15.87 -10.67 8.70
N ARG A 28 15.99 -9.50 8.10
CA ARG A 28 16.75 -9.26 6.88
C ARG A 28 17.66 -8.04 7.04
N LYS A 29 18.80 -8.07 6.35
CA LYS A 29 19.71 -6.93 6.27
C LYS A 29 19.50 -6.20 4.96
N LEU A 30 19.02 -4.97 5.05
CA LEU A 30 18.86 -4.05 3.94
C LEU A 30 20.24 -3.56 3.48
N ASP A 31 20.47 -3.67 2.18
CA ASP A 31 21.67 -3.16 1.52
C ASP A 31 21.37 -1.80 0.84
N LYS A 32 22.22 -0.81 1.08
CA LYS A 32 22.07 0.57 0.59
C LYS A 32 22.07 0.63 -0.94
N GLU A 33 22.87 -0.20 -1.60
CA GLU A 33 22.94 -0.22 -3.06
C GLU A 33 21.64 -0.73 -3.69
N ARG A 34 21.14 -1.88 -3.20
CA ARG A 34 19.84 -2.43 -3.63
C ARG A 34 18.68 -1.50 -3.31
N ILE A 35 18.69 -0.85 -2.15
CA ILE A 35 17.72 0.19 -1.79
C ILE A 35 17.74 1.32 -2.82
N GLY A 36 18.92 1.86 -3.16
CA GLY A 36 19.05 2.94 -4.14
C GLY A 36 18.52 2.54 -5.52
N ASN A 37 18.74 1.29 -5.94
CA ASN A 37 18.21 0.79 -7.20
C ASN A 37 16.67 0.69 -7.18
N HIS A 38 16.08 0.14 -6.12
CA HIS A 38 14.62 0.08 -5.96
C HIS A 38 14.00 1.49 -5.91
N GLN A 39 14.64 2.45 -5.26
CA GLN A 39 14.20 3.85 -5.26
C GLN A 39 14.24 4.47 -6.66
N ASN A 40 15.26 4.19 -7.45
CA ASN A 40 15.35 4.70 -8.82
C ASN A 40 14.23 4.14 -9.70
N ILE A 41 13.91 2.85 -9.56
CA ILE A 41 12.78 2.23 -10.24
C ILE A 41 11.46 2.87 -9.77
N ALA A 42 11.26 2.97 -8.46
CA ALA A 42 10.08 3.61 -7.88
C ALA A 42 9.93 5.08 -8.31
N LYS A 43 11.02 5.85 -8.42
CA LYS A 43 11.01 7.23 -8.93
C LYS A 43 10.68 7.30 -10.41
N LYS A 44 11.13 6.35 -11.22
CA LYS A 44 10.78 6.26 -12.66
C LYS A 44 9.29 5.96 -12.81
N ILE A 45 8.75 5.02 -12.03
CA ILE A 45 7.32 4.69 -12.00
C ILE A 45 6.50 5.85 -11.42
N GLY A 46 6.99 6.49 -10.36
CA GLY A 46 6.37 7.66 -9.73
C GLY A 46 6.24 8.83 -10.69
N ARG A 47 7.19 9.02 -11.61
CA ARG A 47 7.08 9.99 -12.70
C ARG A 47 5.96 9.71 -13.70
N LEU A 48 5.29 8.57 -13.64
CA LEU A 48 4.10 8.26 -14.44
C LEU A 48 2.79 8.44 -13.64
N THR A 49 2.85 8.65 -12.32
CA THR A 49 1.63 8.79 -11.48
C THR A 49 0.78 10.02 -11.80
N TRP A 50 1.33 11.06 -12.43
CA TRP A 50 0.52 12.17 -12.92
C TRP A 50 -0.48 11.72 -14.01
N MET A 51 -0.17 10.65 -14.76
CA MET A 51 -1.07 10.09 -15.77
C MET A 51 -2.30 9.41 -15.17
N SER A 52 -2.28 9.06 -13.87
CA SER A 52 -3.47 8.54 -13.17
C SER A 52 -4.34 9.65 -12.56
N SER A 53 -4.03 10.92 -12.82
CA SER A 53 -4.83 12.06 -12.35
C SER A 53 -6.19 12.11 -13.05
N PRO A 54 -7.31 12.21 -12.30
CA PRO A 54 -8.63 12.41 -12.88
C PRO A 54 -8.67 13.61 -13.87
N PHE A 55 -7.88 14.65 -13.61
CA PHE A 55 -7.81 15.86 -14.45
C PHE A 55 -7.17 15.65 -15.82
N LEU A 56 -6.41 14.57 -16.03
CA LEU A 56 -5.82 14.22 -17.32
C LEU A 56 -6.56 13.08 -18.01
N ILE A 57 -7.07 12.14 -17.24
CA ILE A 57 -7.88 11.03 -17.76
C ILE A 57 -9.14 11.60 -18.43
N VAL A 58 -9.82 12.57 -17.80
CA VAL A 58 -11.06 13.17 -18.35
C VAL A 58 -10.88 13.83 -19.74
N PRO A 59 -9.91 14.74 -19.98
CA PRO A 59 -9.72 15.32 -21.31
C PRO A 59 -9.18 14.33 -22.34
N ILE A 60 -8.34 13.35 -21.95
CA ILE A 60 -7.92 12.27 -22.85
C ILE A 60 -9.12 11.42 -23.27
N MET A 61 -10.02 11.11 -22.34
CA MET A 61 -11.27 10.41 -22.65
C MET A 61 -12.17 11.26 -23.55
N ALA A 62 -12.37 12.54 -23.25
CA ALA A 62 -13.14 13.43 -24.12
C ALA A 62 -12.59 13.52 -25.55
N PHE A 63 -11.26 13.40 -25.73
CA PHE A 63 -10.62 13.35 -27.03
C PHE A 63 -10.86 12.03 -27.78
N ILE A 64 -10.93 10.90 -27.07
CA ILE A 64 -11.13 9.56 -27.65
C ILE A 64 -12.62 9.26 -27.93
N ALA A 65 -13.53 9.84 -27.15
CA ALA A 65 -14.99 9.62 -27.23
C ALA A 65 -15.59 9.86 -28.64
N GLY A 66 -14.93 10.67 -29.47
CA GLY A 66 -15.40 11.02 -30.82
C GLY A 66 -15.07 10.02 -31.93
N TYR A 67 -14.38 8.90 -31.65
CA TYR A 67 -13.81 8.03 -32.68
C TYR A 67 -14.59 6.74 -33.00
N SER A 68 -15.70 6.42 -32.32
CA SER A 68 -16.43 5.17 -32.55
C SER A 68 -17.93 5.27 -32.22
N ASP A 69 -18.77 4.73 -33.11
CA ASP A 69 -20.23 4.62 -32.95
C ASP A 69 -20.66 3.41 -32.10
N ASN A 70 -19.71 2.53 -31.75
CA ASN A 70 -19.97 1.34 -30.94
C ASN A 70 -19.77 1.66 -29.45
N TYR A 71 -20.86 2.05 -28.79
CA TYR A 71 -20.90 2.35 -27.36
C TYR A 71 -21.20 1.10 -26.54
N ILE A 72 -20.37 0.87 -25.53
CA ILE A 72 -20.62 -0.11 -24.46
C ILE A 72 -21.30 0.62 -23.30
N VAL A 73 -22.39 0.03 -22.81
CA VAL A 73 -22.99 0.40 -21.53
C VAL A 73 -22.78 -0.78 -20.58
N PRO A 74 -21.91 -0.68 -19.56
CA PRO A 74 -21.48 -1.83 -18.77
C PRO A 74 -22.63 -2.64 -18.17
N GLN A 75 -23.66 -1.95 -17.68
CA GLN A 75 -24.83 -2.59 -17.08
C GLN A 75 -25.67 -3.37 -18.10
N LYS A 76 -25.74 -2.91 -19.36
CA LYS A 76 -26.47 -3.61 -20.43
C LYS A 76 -25.71 -4.84 -20.92
N GLU A 77 -24.39 -4.72 -21.07
CA GLU A 77 -23.55 -5.80 -21.59
C GLU A 77 -23.26 -6.90 -20.54
N PHE A 78 -23.05 -6.51 -19.27
CA PHE A 78 -22.55 -7.42 -18.24
C PHE A 78 -23.51 -7.60 -17.05
N GLY A 79 -24.65 -6.91 -17.01
CA GLY A 79 -25.62 -7.04 -15.90
C GLY A 79 -24.97 -6.78 -14.54
N LEU A 80 -25.21 -7.66 -13.55
CA LEU A 80 -24.58 -7.56 -12.22
C LEU A 80 -23.05 -7.69 -12.26
N PHE A 81 -22.50 -8.39 -13.25
CA PHE A 81 -21.05 -8.59 -13.38
C PHE A 81 -20.32 -7.28 -13.68
N SER A 82 -21.00 -6.27 -14.22
CA SER A 82 -20.46 -4.92 -14.41
C SER A 82 -19.96 -4.28 -13.12
N PHE A 83 -20.59 -4.56 -11.98
CA PHE A 83 -20.13 -4.09 -10.66
C PHE A 83 -18.98 -4.94 -10.13
N LEU A 84 -19.01 -6.25 -10.37
CA LEU A 84 -18.00 -7.18 -9.85
C LEU A 84 -16.66 -7.08 -10.57
N LEU A 85 -16.69 -6.83 -11.89
CA LEU A 85 -15.51 -6.79 -12.73
C LEU A 85 -14.39 -5.86 -12.21
N PRO A 86 -14.66 -4.57 -11.92
CA PRO A 86 -13.63 -3.69 -11.35
C PRO A 86 -13.16 -4.13 -9.97
N MET A 87 -14.03 -4.75 -9.15
CA MET A 87 -13.63 -5.25 -7.82
C MET A 87 -12.69 -6.46 -7.92
N ILE A 88 -13.03 -7.44 -8.77
CA ILE A 88 -12.18 -8.62 -9.00
C ILE A 88 -10.82 -8.17 -9.53
N LEU A 89 -10.80 -7.27 -10.52
CA LEU A 89 -9.56 -6.74 -11.07
C LEU A 89 -8.77 -5.97 -10.01
N GLY A 90 -9.43 -5.16 -9.17
CA GLY A 90 -8.78 -4.44 -8.08
C GLY A 90 -8.14 -5.36 -7.03
N ILE A 91 -8.81 -6.46 -6.66
CA ILE A 91 -8.25 -7.48 -5.76
C ILE A 91 -7.03 -8.16 -6.41
N LEU A 92 -7.12 -8.53 -7.69
CA LEU A 92 -6.00 -9.13 -8.42
C LEU A 92 -4.79 -8.18 -8.51
N LEU A 93 -5.02 -6.89 -8.76
CA LEU A 93 -3.98 -5.87 -8.74
C LEU A 93 -3.34 -5.74 -7.35
N PHE A 94 -4.14 -5.74 -6.28
CA PHE A 94 -3.64 -5.71 -4.91
C PHE A 94 -2.75 -6.93 -4.60
N ILE A 95 -3.22 -8.14 -4.91
CA ILE A 95 -2.45 -9.37 -4.70
C ILE A 95 -1.15 -9.33 -5.52
N SER A 96 -1.22 -8.92 -6.79
CA SER A 96 -0.05 -8.81 -7.67
C SER A 96 0.98 -7.83 -7.10
N PHE A 97 0.51 -6.70 -6.58
CA PHE A 97 1.36 -5.70 -5.94
C PHE A 97 2.03 -6.26 -4.66
N GLU A 98 1.27 -6.90 -3.76
CA GLU A 98 1.84 -7.49 -2.55
C GLU A 98 2.85 -8.60 -2.88
N CYS A 99 2.55 -9.47 -3.85
CA CYS A 99 3.49 -10.49 -4.35
C CYS A 99 4.78 -9.86 -4.90
N TRP A 100 4.67 -8.78 -5.68
CA TRP A 100 5.83 -8.06 -6.18
C TRP A 100 6.65 -7.45 -5.05
N MET A 101 5.99 -6.85 -4.07
CA MET A 101 6.65 -6.29 -2.88
C MET A 101 7.33 -7.37 -2.04
N VAL A 102 6.73 -8.55 -1.88
CA VAL A 102 7.38 -9.72 -1.25
C VAL A 102 8.60 -10.16 -2.06
N SER A 103 8.49 -10.26 -3.38
CA SER A 103 9.59 -10.66 -4.25
C SER A 103 10.78 -9.70 -4.15
N ILE A 104 10.53 -8.39 -4.09
CA ILE A 104 11.57 -7.38 -3.87
C ILE A 104 12.29 -7.64 -2.54
N ARG A 105 11.54 -7.91 -1.47
CA ARG A 105 12.11 -8.10 -0.14
C ARG A 105 12.87 -9.40 0.02
N ASN A 106 12.43 -10.46 -0.67
CA ASN A 106 13.13 -11.74 -0.73
C ASN A 106 14.52 -11.66 -1.38
N THR A 107 14.84 -10.55 -2.05
CA THR A 107 16.20 -10.33 -2.52
C THR A 107 17.18 -10.07 -1.38
N TYR A 108 16.74 -9.48 -0.25
CA TYR A 108 17.63 -9.13 0.85
C TYR A 108 18.06 -10.37 1.66
N PRO A 109 19.34 -10.44 2.07
CA PRO A 109 19.86 -11.58 2.83
C PRO A 109 19.14 -11.71 4.18
N LEU A 110 18.86 -12.96 4.54
CA LEU A 110 18.38 -13.35 5.87
C LEU A 110 19.50 -13.18 6.88
N ILE A 111 19.13 -12.75 8.09
CA ILE A 111 20.03 -12.66 9.23
C ILE A 111 19.38 -13.31 10.45
N GLU A 112 20.21 -13.67 11.41
CA GLU A 112 19.73 -14.12 12.72
C GLU A 112 18.96 -13.00 13.42
N ALA A 113 18.01 -13.39 14.27
CA ALA A 113 17.22 -12.46 15.03
C ALA A 113 18.13 -11.70 16.03
N PRO A 114 18.05 -10.36 16.11
CA PRO A 114 18.80 -9.59 17.09
C PRO A 114 18.27 -9.87 18.51
N ASN A 115 18.94 -9.37 19.54
CA ASN A 115 18.51 -9.60 20.92
C ASN A 115 17.10 -9.02 21.20
N SER A 116 16.41 -9.52 22.23
CA SER A 116 15.03 -9.11 22.58
C SER A 116 14.86 -7.59 22.75
N SER A 117 15.88 -6.90 23.26
CA SER A 117 15.88 -5.44 23.45
C SER A 117 15.92 -4.68 22.11
N ASP A 118 16.81 -5.07 21.20
CA ASP A 118 16.94 -4.47 19.86
C ASP A 118 15.71 -4.74 19.00
N GLN A 119 15.09 -5.92 19.17
CA GLN A 119 13.81 -6.23 18.52
C GLN A 119 12.69 -5.31 19.01
N LYS A 120 12.58 -5.12 20.33
CA LYS A 120 11.56 -4.24 20.92
C LYS A 120 11.73 -2.80 20.43
N GLU A 121 12.95 -2.28 20.52
CA GLU A 121 13.25 -0.93 20.06
C GLU A 121 12.90 -0.74 18.59
N TYR A 122 13.22 -1.72 17.74
CA TYR A 122 12.85 -1.69 16.32
C TYR A 122 11.33 -1.58 16.12
N PHE A 123 10.54 -2.42 16.78
CA PHE A 123 9.09 -2.43 16.61
C PHE A 123 8.40 -1.21 17.23
N GLU A 124 8.92 -0.67 18.34
CA GLU A 124 8.48 0.60 18.93
C GLU A 124 8.75 1.79 18.00
N VAL A 125 9.94 1.86 17.41
CA VAL A 125 10.27 2.90 16.41
C VAL A 125 9.33 2.79 15.21
N ILE A 126 9.04 1.58 14.73
CA ILE A 126 8.10 1.36 13.63
C ILE A 126 6.67 1.73 14.00
N HIS A 127 6.24 1.43 15.22
CA HIS A 127 4.95 1.85 15.76
C HIS A 127 4.83 3.38 15.78
N ASP A 128 5.84 4.05 16.32
CA ASP A 128 5.88 5.51 16.46
C ASP A 128 5.99 6.22 15.12
N ILE A 129 6.71 5.66 14.15
CA ILE A 129 6.73 6.21 12.79
C ILE A 129 5.36 6.03 12.13
N THR A 130 4.77 4.84 12.21
CA THR A 130 3.50 4.54 11.55
C THR A 130 2.35 5.39 12.08
N LEU A 131 2.34 5.70 13.39
CA LEU A 131 1.24 6.42 14.03
C LEU A 131 1.52 7.91 14.29
N LYS A 132 2.76 8.29 14.62
CA LYS A 132 3.07 9.66 15.10
C LYS A 132 3.83 10.51 14.09
N HIS A 133 4.52 9.95 13.08
CA HIS A 133 5.37 10.73 12.17
C HIS A 133 5.03 10.56 10.67
N ASN A 134 4.87 11.68 9.94
CA ASN A 134 4.75 11.68 8.48
C ASN A 134 6.08 12.13 7.88
N ASP A 135 6.84 11.24 7.25
CA ASP A 135 8.04 11.65 6.51
C ASP A 135 7.71 12.52 5.28
N VAL A 136 6.47 12.47 4.76
CA VAL A 136 6.05 13.23 3.57
C VAL A 136 5.73 14.69 3.92
N TRP A 137 5.12 14.96 5.07
CA TRP A 137 4.70 16.30 5.50
C TRP A 137 5.12 16.56 6.95
N LYS A 138 6.40 16.89 7.13
CA LYS A 138 7.03 17.14 8.45
C LYS A 138 6.33 18.24 9.29
N GLN A 139 5.51 19.08 8.67
CA GLN A 139 4.79 20.17 9.33
C GLN A 139 3.46 19.72 9.99
N ILE A 140 2.90 18.57 9.60
CA ILE A 140 1.64 18.06 10.13
C ILE A 140 1.93 17.21 11.37
N LYS A 141 1.59 17.73 12.55
CA LYS A 141 1.79 17.05 13.85
C LYS A 141 0.93 15.78 14.04
N THR A 142 -0.09 15.55 13.19
CA THR A 142 -1.00 14.39 13.27
C THR A 142 -1.14 13.65 11.92
N PRO A 143 -0.07 12.99 11.46
CA PRO A 143 0.00 12.24 10.18
C PRO A 143 -1.14 11.27 9.94
N TYR A 144 -1.48 10.51 10.98
CA TYR A 144 -2.48 9.47 10.93
C TYR A 144 -3.87 10.04 10.63
N LEU A 145 -4.17 11.24 11.15
CA LEU A 145 -5.46 11.90 10.93
C LEU A 145 -5.61 12.34 9.47
N ALA A 146 -4.54 12.87 8.87
CA ALA A 146 -4.50 13.20 7.45
C ALA A 146 -4.66 11.94 6.57
N ASN A 147 -3.96 10.85 6.90
CA ASN A 147 -4.09 9.58 6.18
C ASN A 147 -5.50 8.99 6.29
N ILE A 148 -6.12 9.05 7.47
CA ILE A 148 -7.52 8.64 7.67
C ILE A 148 -8.46 9.52 6.84
N LEU A 149 -8.29 10.83 6.86
CA LEU A 149 -9.13 11.75 6.09
C LEU A 149 -9.01 11.50 4.58
N VAL A 150 -7.79 11.30 4.07
CA VAL A 150 -7.53 10.95 2.67
C VAL A 150 -8.18 9.61 2.33
N PHE A 151 -8.05 8.60 3.20
CA PHE A 151 -8.70 7.30 2.99
C PHE A 151 -10.22 7.43 2.93
N LEU A 152 -10.84 8.16 3.86
CA LEU A 152 -12.28 8.42 3.87
C LEU A 152 -12.72 9.16 2.61
N PHE A 153 -11.96 10.18 2.18
CA PHE A 153 -12.24 10.90 0.94
C PHE A 153 -12.18 9.97 -0.29
N ILE A 154 -11.18 9.09 -0.37
CA ILE A 154 -11.07 8.11 -1.46
C ILE A 154 -12.27 7.16 -1.45
N VAL A 155 -12.61 6.56 -0.30
CA VAL A 155 -13.67 5.55 -0.19
C VAL A 155 -15.06 6.12 -0.39
N PHE A 156 -15.35 7.29 0.15
CA PHE A 156 -16.70 7.85 0.18
C PHE A 156 -16.97 8.91 -0.90
N ALA A 157 -15.95 9.52 -1.51
CA ALA A 157 -16.14 10.50 -2.57
C ALA A 157 -15.57 10.01 -3.91
N VAL A 158 -14.27 9.65 -3.95
CA VAL A 158 -13.59 9.35 -5.21
C VAL A 158 -14.10 8.04 -5.84
N ILE A 159 -14.15 6.94 -5.08
CA ILE A 159 -14.58 5.63 -5.59
C ILE A 159 -16.03 5.70 -6.09
N PRO A 160 -17.02 6.24 -5.34
CA PRO A 160 -18.38 6.39 -5.84
C PRO A 160 -18.50 7.24 -7.11
N PHE A 161 -17.76 8.35 -7.17
CA PHE A 161 -17.73 9.21 -8.35
C PHE A 161 -17.18 8.48 -9.58
N VAL A 162 -16.07 7.75 -9.43
CA VAL A 162 -15.46 6.99 -10.53
C VAL A 162 -16.34 5.80 -10.94
N TYR A 163 -17.04 5.17 -9.99
CA TYR A 163 -18.06 4.16 -10.31
C TYR A 163 -19.20 4.72 -11.15
N TRP A 164 -19.74 5.87 -10.77
CA TRP A 164 -20.77 6.54 -11.56
C TRP A 164 -20.27 6.85 -12.98
N PHE A 165 -19.05 7.34 -13.10
CA PHE A 165 -18.42 7.63 -14.39
C PHE A 165 -18.14 6.35 -15.23
N TYR A 166 -17.77 5.25 -14.58
CA TYR A 166 -17.57 3.93 -15.19
C TYR A 166 -18.83 3.43 -15.89
N PHE A 167 -20.01 3.67 -15.30
CA PHE A 167 -21.29 3.23 -15.88
C PHE A 167 -21.80 4.09 -17.05
N MET A 168 -21.18 5.23 -17.33
CA MET A 168 -21.56 6.04 -18.48
C MET A 168 -21.24 5.33 -19.79
N PRO A 169 -22.11 5.42 -20.81
CA PRO A 169 -21.84 4.92 -22.15
C PRO A 169 -20.49 5.41 -22.65
N SER A 170 -19.70 4.53 -23.23
CA SER A 170 -18.39 4.88 -23.78
C SER A 170 -17.94 3.89 -24.84
N THR A 171 -16.99 4.29 -25.67
CA THR A 171 -16.34 3.39 -26.62
C THR A 171 -15.63 2.24 -25.87
N ILE A 172 -15.29 1.16 -26.58
CA ILE A 172 -14.56 0.00 -25.99
C ILE A 172 -13.26 0.45 -25.30
N ILE A 173 -12.50 1.34 -25.94
CA ILE A 173 -11.21 1.81 -25.43
C ILE A 173 -11.41 2.58 -24.13
N GLU A 174 -12.36 3.52 -24.11
CA GLU A 174 -12.69 4.29 -22.92
C GLU A 174 -13.21 3.41 -21.79
N PHE A 175 -14.07 2.43 -22.11
CA PHE A 175 -14.54 1.45 -21.13
C PHE A 175 -13.36 0.72 -20.47
N MET A 176 -12.38 0.26 -21.26
CA MET A 176 -11.19 -0.41 -20.74
C MET A 176 -10.36 0.52 -19.84
N VAL A 177 -10.20 1.79 -20.23
CA VAL A 177 -9.49 2.78 -19.40
C VAL A 177 -10.23 3.02 -18.09
N LYS A 178 -11.55 3.26 -18.12
CA LYS A 178 -12.39 3.46 -16.92
C LYS A 178 -12.30 2.25 -15.99
N LEU A 179 -12.35 1.04 -16.55
CA LEU A 179 -12.22 -0.21 -15.80
C LEU A 179 -10.88 -0.28 -15.05
N VAL A 180 -9.77 -0.02 -15.76
CA VAL A 180 -8.43 -0.06 -15.16
C VAL A 180 -8.28 1.00 -14.06
N VAL A 181 -8.73 2.22 -14.31
CA VAL A 181 -8.68 3.32 -13.32
C VAL A 181 -9.45 2.96 -12.06
N LEU A 182 -10.68 2.47 -12.22
CA LEU A 182 -11.52 2.06 -11.09
C LEU A 182 -10.91 0.88 -10.33
N ALA A 183 -10.35 -0.11 -11.04
CA ALA A 183 -9.68 -1.25 -10.42
C ALA A 183 -8.44 -0.84 -9.63
N ILE A 184 -7.61 0.09 -10.15
CA ILE A 184 -6.48 0.66 -9.42
C ILE A 184 -6.96 1.32 -8.13
N LEU A 185 -7.98 2.17 -8.18
CA LEU A 185 -8.54 2.82 -6.99
C LEU A 185 -9.07 1.81 -5.98
N LEU A 186 -9.80 0.79 -6.45
CA LEU A 186 -10.32 -0.27 -5.59
C LEU A 186 -9.21 -1.12 -4.95
N SER A 187 -8.08 -1.33 -5.64
CA SER A 187 -6.91 -2.03 -5.09
C SER A 187 -6.27 -1.32 -3.89
N LEU A 188 -6.47 0.00 -3.77
CA LEU A 188 -5.95 0.78 -2.66
C LEU A 188 -6.69 0.47 -1.35
N VAL A 189 -7.96 0.07 -1.41
CA VAL A 189 -8.77 -0.24 -0.23
C VAL A 189 -8.17 -1.40 0.58
N PRO A 190 -8.00 -2.62 0.02
CA PRO A 190 -7.36 -3.71 0.75
C PRO A 190 -5.91 -3.39 1.07
N ASN A 191 -5.19 -2.62 0.25
CA ASN A 191 -3.83 -2.19 0.54
C ASN A 191 -3.73 -1.34 1.82
N ILE A 192 -4.62 -0.36 1.98
CA ILE A 192 -4.66 0.52 3.15
C ILE A 192 -5.09 -0.26 4.39
N ILE A 193 -6.07 -1.16 4.28
CA ILE A 193 -6.48 -2.04 5.39
C ILE A 193 -5.31 -2.94 5.82
N TRP A 194 -4.64 -3.57 4.86
CA TRP A 194 -3.49 -4.43 5.12
C TRP A 194 -2.33 -3.68 5.78
N ASN A 195 -1.92 -2.56 5.19
CA ASN A 195 -0.75 -1.81 5.64
C ASN A 195 -1.01 -0.96 6.89
N GLY A 196 -2.21 -0.39 7.03
CA GLY A 196 -2.55 0.53 8.11
C GLY A 196 -3.17 -0.14 9.33
N ILE A 197 -4.05 -1.14 9.14
CA ILE A 197 -4.79 -1.78 10.24
C ILE A 197 -4.10 -3.09 10.63
N VAL A 198 -3.99 -4.03 9.69
CA VAL A 198 -3.52 -5.40 9.99
C VAL A 198 -2.09 -5.39 10.50
N LYS A 199 -1.17 -4.70 9.80
CA LYS A 199 0.24 -4.60 10.23
C LYS A 199 0.41 -3.88 11.57
N THR A 200 -0.42 -2.88 11.87
CA THR A 200 -0.39 -2.20 13.18
C THR A 200 -0.83 -3.11 14.31
N ILE A 201 -1.90 -3.89 14.12
CA ILE A 201 -2.38 -4.87 15.12
C ILE A 201 -1.29 -5.91 15.39
N ILE A 202 -0.65 -6.42 14.33
CA ILE A 202 0.47 -7.36 14.45
C ILE A 202 1.63 -6.74 15.23
N ASN A 203 2.00 -5.50 14.90
CA ASN A 203 3.11 -4.81 15.56
C ASN A 203 2.88 -4.67 17.08
N ASN A 204 1.66 -4.30 17.49
CA ASN A 204 1.32 -4.20 18.90
C ASN A 204 1.44 -5.54 19.62
N LYS A 205 0.95 -6.63 19.01
CA LYS A 205 1.09 -7.98 19.58
C LYS A 205 2.56 -8.37 19.78
N ILE A 206 3.42 -8.07 18.81
CA ILE A 206 4.85 -8.37 18.91
C ILE A 206 5.50 -7.57 20.04
N ILE A 207 5.17 -6.28 20.18
CA ILE A 207 5.67 -5.43 21.28
C ILE A 207 5.24 -6.00 22.64
N ASP A 208 3.97 -6.41 22.77
CA ASP A 208 3.44 -7.00 24.01
C ASP A 208 4.16 -8.32 24.37
N GLU A 209 4.39 -9.18 23.38
CA GLU A 209 5.13 -10.44 23.56
C GLU A 209 6.60 -10.20 23.97
N LEU A 210 7.27 -9.23 23.35
CA LEU A 210 8.65 -8.86 23.69
C LEU A 210 8.75 -8.24 25.09
N ASN A 211 7.77 -7.44 25.50
CA ASN A 211 7.69 -6.88 26.84
C ASN A 211 7.60 -7.99 27.91
N ALA A 212 6.70 -8.95 27.70
CA ALA A 212 6.55 -10.09 28.62
C ALA A 212 7.85 -10.91 28.73
N LYS A 213 8.55 -11.10 27.60
CA LYS A 213 9.82 -11.84 27.57
C LYS A 213 10.94 -11.11 28.35
N LEU A 214 11.11 -9.81 28.11
CA LEU A 214 12.12 -9.00 28.81
C LEU A 214 11.83 -8.89 30.32
N GLU A 215 10.56 -8.86 30.72
CA GLU A 215 10.19 -8.87 32.14
C GLU A 215 10.56 -10.19 32.83
N ASN A 216 10.42 -11.32 32.14
CA ASN A 216 10.86 -12.62 32.65
C ASN A 216 12.38 -12.74 32.71
N GLU A 217 13.11 -12.31 31.66
CA GLU A 217 14.58 -12.30 31.64
C GLU A 217 15.17 -11.46 32.81
N ASN A 218 14.52 -10.35 33.17
CA ASN A 218 14.94 -9.50 34.29
C ASN A 218 14.60 -10.08 35.68
N ARG A 219 13.68 -11.06 35.78
CA ARG A 219 13.32 -11.72 37.05
C ARG A 219 14.21 -12.93 37.36
N GLU A 220 14.90 -13.45 36.36
CA GLU A 220 15.84 -14.58 36.47
C GLU A 220 17.29 -14.15 36.76
N LEU A 221 17.57 -12.83 36.72
CA LEU A 221 18.84 -12.18 37.09
C LEU A 221 18.82 -11.69 38.54
#